data_AF-A0A7H9EJR9-F1
#
_entry.id   AF-A0A7H9EJR9-F1
#
_cell.length_a   1.000
_cell.length_b   1.000
_cell.length_c   1.000
_cell.angle_alpha   90.00
_cell.angle_beta   90.00
_cell.angle_gamma   90.00
#
_symmetry.space_group_name_H-M   'P 1'
#
loop_
_entity.id
_entity.type
_entity.pdbx_description
1 polymer ?
#
loop_
_entity_poly.entity_id
_entity_poly.type
_entity_poly.pdbx_seq_one_letter_code
_entity_poly.pdbx_strand_id
1 'polypeptide(L)' 'MRERNDELFNCTNFALYCSFYSVDEATIKEDPVVADYVAAHREALEALIAGYGEMGNLNQEICAEYLGIDCPGIGDLSDK' A
#
# COMPACT_ATOMS: atom_id res chain seq x y z
N MET A 1 -19.91 10.39 5.08
CA MET A 1 -19.64 9.76 3.78
C MET A 1 -18.60 10.58 3.02
N ARG A 2 -18.94 11.80 2.56
CA ARG A 2 -18.06 12.66 1.76
C ARG A 2 -16.66 12.89 2.34
N GLU A 3 -16.58 13.34 3.60
CA GLU A 3 -15.32 13.63 4.30
C GLU A 3 -14.41 12.39 4.46
N ARG A 4 -15.00 11.21 4.66
CA ARG A 4 -14.27 9.94 4.77
C ARG A 4 -13.65 9.50 3.45
N ASN A 5 -14.33 9.81 2.34
CA ASN A 5 -13.83 9.50 1.00
C ASN A 5 -12.75 10.52 0.59
N ASP A 6 -12.89 11.78 1.01
CA ASP A 6 -11.84 12.79 0.80
C ASP A 6 -10.54 12.41 1.52
N GLU A 7 -10.61 11.86 2.74
CA GLU A 7 -9.43 11.31 3.43
C GLU A 7 -8.83 10.09 2.72
N LEU A 8 -9.67 9.22 2.15
CA LEU A 8 -9.22 8.05 1.40
C LEU A 8 -8.44 8.48 0.15
N PHE A 9 -8.97 9.44 -0.62
CA PHE A 9 -8.37 9.89 -1.88
C PHE A 9 -7.11 10.72 -1.71
N ASN A 10 -6.92 11.35 -0.55
CA ASN A 10 -5.72 12.10 -0.20
C ASN A 10 -4.68 11.26 0.55
N CYS A 11 -4.92 9.97 0.75
CA CYS A 11 -3.97 9.08 1.38
C CYS A 11 -2.77 8.82 0.45
N THR A 12 -1.55 8.92 1.00
CA THR A 12 -0.30 8.62 0.27
C THR A 12 -0.26 7.20 -0.28
N ASN A 13 -0.92 6.25 0.39
CA ASN A 13 -0.98 4.84 0.01
C ASN A 13 -2.17 4.51 -0.91
N PHE A 14 -2.93 5.50 -1.39
CA PHE A 14 -4.13 5.26 -2.19
C PHE A 14 -3.87 4.38 -3.43
N ALA A 15 -2.75 4.58 -4.12
CA ALA A 15 -2.34 3.76 -5.26
C ALA A 15 -2.09 2.28 -4.86
N LEU A 16 -1.59 2.03 -3.65
CA LEU A 16 -1.42 0.67 -3.13
C LEU A 16 -2.75 -0.01 -2.83
N TYR A 17 -3.76 0.74 -2.38
CA TYR A 17 -5.10 0.18 -2.19
C TYR A 17 -5.71 -0.25 -3.54
N CYS A 18 -5.56 0.60 -4.56
CA CYS A 18 -5.97 0.30 -5.93
C CYS A 18 -5.32 -0.99 -6.44
N SER A 19 -4.00 -1.11 -6.26
CA SER A 19 -3.23 -2.31 -6.60
C SER A 19 -3.71 -3.55 -5.84
N PHE A 20 -3.92 -3.44 -4.53
CA PHE A 20 -4.35 -4.55 -3.67
C PHE A 20 -5.69 -5.14 -4.11
N TYR A 21 -6.66 -4.29 -4.41
CA TYR A 21 -7.98 -4.75 -4.89
C TYR A 21 -8.04 -5.02 -6.39
N SER A 22 -6.96 -4.74 -7.14
CA SER A 22 -6.95 -4.82 -8.61
C SER A 22 -8.04 -3.97 -9.25
N VAL A 23 -8.24 -2.76 -8.71
CA VAL A 23 -9.23 -1.77 -9.15
C VAL A 23 -8.50 -0.48 -9.50
N ASP A 24 -8.89 0.19 -10.59
CA ASP A 24 -8.32 1.48 -10.95
C ASP A 24 -8.88 2.63 -10.08
N GLU A 25 -8.16 3.75 -10.03
CA GLU A 25 -8.56 4.89 -9.21
C GLU A 25 -9.92 5.47 -9.58
N ALA A 26 -10.28 5.48 -10.88
CA ALA A 26 -11.53 6.06 -11.34
C ALA A 26 -12.71 5.24 -10.82
N THR A 27 -12.61 3.91 -10.86
CA THR A 27 -13.62 3.02 -10.29
C THR A 27 -13.86 3.30 -8.80
N ILE A 28 -12.82 3.52 -7.99
CA ILE A 28 -13.00 3.84 -6.56
C ILE A 28 -13.59 5.25 -6.37
N LYS A 29 -13.23 6.21 -7.24
CA LYS A 29 -13.74 7.60 -7.15
C LYS A 29 -15.19 7.73 -7.64
N GLU A 30 -15.62 6.90 -8.57
CA GLU A 30 -16.92 6.97 -9.24
C GLU A 30 -17.97 6.01 -8.64
N ASP A 31 -17.56 4.87 -8.09
CA ASP A 31 -18.46 3.92 -7.43
C ASP A 31 -18.43 4.11 -5.88
N PRO A 32 -19.49 4.67 -5.28
CA PRO A 32 -19.54 4.90 -3.84
C PRO A 32 -19.54 3.62 -3.01
N VAL A 33 -20.00 2.49 -3.56
CA VAL A 33 -19.98 1.20 -2.85
C VAL A 33 -18.55 0.69 -2.74
N VAL A 34 -17.76 0.82 -3.81
CA VAL A 34 -16.34 0.48 -3.81
C VAL A 34 -15.58 1.43 -2.89
N ALA A 35 -15.82 2.74 -2.99
CA ALA A 35 -15.21 3.75 -2.12
C ALA A 35 -15.44 3.44 -0.63
N ASP A 36 -16.70 3.16 -0.26
CA ASP A 36 -17.07 2.85 1.12
C ASP A 36 -16.42 1.56 1.61
N TYR A 37 -16.33 0.53 0.77
CA TYR A 37 -15.66 -0.72 1.11
C TYR A 37 -14.17 -0.50 1.37
N VAL A 38 -13.47 0.22 0.48
CA VAL A 38 -12.05 0.52 0.63
C VAL A 38 -11.81 1.39 1.87
N ALA A 39 -12.63 2.42 2.08
CA ALA A 39 -12.55 3.28 3.26
C ALA A 39 -12.74 2.49 4.58
N ALA A 40 -13.66 1.51 4.59
CA ALA A 40 -13.91 0.66 5.76
C ALA A 40 -12.75 -0.29 6.09
N HIS A 41 -11.92 -0.66 5.11
CA HIS A 41 -10.78 -1.57 5.30
C HIS A 41 -9.42 -0.85 5.31
N ARG A 42 -9.41 0.49 5.22
CA ARG A 42 -8.19 1.32 5.16
C ARG A 42 -7.20 1.00 6.27
N GLU A 43 -7.65 0.95 7.52
CA GLU A 43 -6.76 0.70 8.67
C GLU A 43 -6.08 -0.67 8.59
N ALA A 44 -6.78 -1.69 8.08
CA ALA A 44 -6.20 -3.02 7.89
C ALA A 44 -5.15 -3.01 6.79
N LEU A 45 -5.36 -2.26 5.71
CA LEU A 45 -4.38 -2.09 4.64
C LEU A 45 -3.16 -1.30 5.10
N GLU A 46 -3.33 -0.24 5.89
CA GLU A 46 -2.23 0.50 6.50
C GLU A 46 -1.39 -0.39 7.41
N ALA A 47 -2.03 -1.20 8.26
CA ALA A 47 -1.33 -2.17 9.10
C ALA A 47 -0.56 -3.21 8.27
N LEU A 48 -1.13 -3.65 7.14
CA LEU A 48 -0.47 -4.57 6.21
C LEU A 48 0.77 -3.93 5.57
N ILE A 49 0.65 -2.70 5.07
CA ILE A 49 1.75 -1.94 4.46
C ILE A 49 2.86 -1.71 5.48
N ALA A 50 2.52 -1.26 6.69
CA ALA A 50 3.48 -1.06 7.77
C ALA A 50 4.20 -2.36 8.13
N GLY A 51 3.47 -3.46 8.31
CA GLY A 51 4.04 -4.77 8.65
C GLY A 51 4.99 -5.29 7.58
N TYR A 52 4.65 -5.14 6.29
CA TYR A 52 5.57 -5.51 5.21
C TYR A 52 6.78 -4.57 5.11
N GLY A 53 6.64 -3.28 5.43
CA GLY A 53 7.76 -2.36 5.52
C GLY A 53 8.75 -2.74 6.63
N GLU A 54 8.25 -3.06 7.82
CA GLU A 54 9.07 -3.54 8.94
C GLU A 54 9.78 -4.86 8.61
N MET A 55 9.06 -5.82 8.01
CA MET A 55 9.64 -7.09 7.59
C MET A 55 10.59 -6.94 6.40
N GLY A 56 10.41 -5.91 5.56
CA GLY A 56 11.30 -5.61 4.44
C GLY A 56 12.72 -5.33 4.92
N ASN A 57 12.88 -4.56 6.00
CA ASN A 57 14.18 -4.26 6.60
C ASN A 57 14.83 -5.53 7.17
N LEU A 58 14.08 -6.31 7.95
CA LEU A 58 14.58 -7.56 8.52
C LEU A 58 15.00 -8.55 7.43
N ASN A 59 14.20 -8.68 6.37
CA ASN A 59 14.51 -9.54 5.25
C ASN A 59 15.74 -9.05 4.47
N GLN A 60 15.96 -7.74 4.36
CA GLN A 60 17.18 -7.19 3.78
C GLN A 60 18.41 -7.50 4.62
N GLU A 61 18.33 -7.36 5.94
CA GLU A 61 19.42 -7.70 6.87
C GLU A 61 19.80 -9.18 6.76
N ILE A 62 18.81 -10.08 6.77
CA ILE A 62 19.03 -11.53 6.59
C ILE A 62 19.65 -11.81 5.21
N CYS A 63 19.13 -11.23 4.14
CA CYS A 63 19.70 -11.41 2.80
C CYS A 63 21.16 -10.93 2.74
N ALA A 64 21.47 -9.77 3.32
CA ALA A 64 22.84 -9.25 3.36
C ALA A 64 23.79 -10.18 4.14
N GLU A 65 23.36 -10.70 5.28
CA GLU A 65 24.15 -11.61 6.13
C GLU A 65 24.41 -12.96 5.46
N TYR A 66 23.39 -13.56 4.84
CA TYR A 66 23.47 -14.94 4.36
C TYR A 66 23.82 -15.06 2.87
N LEU A 67 23.57 -14.04 2.05
CA LEU A 67 23.84 -14.10 0.60
C LEU A 67 25.11 -13.35 0.20
N GLY A 68 25.71 -12.54 1.08
CA GLY A 68 26.97 -11.84 0.81
C GLY A 68 26.91 -10.87 -0.39
N ILE A 69 25.69 -10.46 -0.76
CA ILE A 69 25.40 -9.56 -1.88
C ILE A 69 24.71 -8.34 -1.27
N ASP A 70 25.19 -7.14 -1.61
CA ASP A 70 24.39 -5.92 -1.48
C ASP A 70 23.11 -6.15 -2.26
N CYS A 71 22.07 -6.61 -1.58
CA CYS A 71 20.77 -6.83 -2.16
C CYS A 71 20.30 -5.44 -2.59
N PRO A 72 20.25 -5.10 -3.90
CA PRO A 72 19.68 -3.82 -4.30
C PRO A 72 18.26 -3.87 -3.77
N GLY A 73 18.00 -3.00 -2.80
CA GLY A 73 16.87 -3.12 -1.92
C GLY A 73 15.56 -3.22 -2.71
N ILE A 74 14.51 -3.58 -1.97
CA ILE A 74 13.14 -3.21 -2.31
C ILE A 74 13.06 -1.67 -2.15
N GLY A 75 13.82 -0.97 -2.98
CA GLY A 75 13.94 0.45 -3.13
C GLY A 75 13.71 0.70 -4.59
N ASP A 76 12.43 0.69 -4.98
CA ASP A 76 11.75 1.90 -5.40
C ASP A 76 10.40 1.48 -6.02
N LEU A 77 9.33 1.53 -5.22
CA LEU A 77 7.97 1.48 -5.78
C LEU A 77 7.51 2.88 -6.24
N SER A 78 8.40 3.88 -6.33
CA SER A 78 8.05 5.22 -6.80
C SER A 78 8.26 5.48 -8.31
N ASP A 79 8.64 4.47 -9.10
CA ASP A 79 8.63 4.56 -10.56
C ASP A 79 7.63 3.58 -11.20
N LYS A 80 6.36 3.97 -11.21
CA LYS A 80 5.40 3.66 -12.28
C LYS A 80 4.47 4.84 -12.54
#